data_AF-A0A960XQQ0-F1
#
_entry.id   AF-A0A960XQQ0-F1
#
_cell.length_a   1.000
_cell.length_b   1.000
_cell.length_c   1.000
_cell.angle_alpha   90.00
_cell.angle_beta   90.00
_cell.angle_gamma   90.00
#
_symmetry.space_group_name_H-M   'P 1'
#
loop_
_entity.id
_entity.type
_entity.pdbx_description
1 polymer ?
#
loop_
_entity_poly.entity_id
_entity_poly.type
_entity_poly.pdbx_seq_one_letter_code
_entity_poly.pdbx_strand_id
1 'polypeptide(L)'
;MHRFPSAAAIRRIRLAALWLVLKCLMVPASAALLVHGIVMHKIPMVHIGLGLAAASLVLQLLQVLFAARTFCPLCRTPVLAKKYCRKHRSARPLFGSHRLRVAAASLATGKFRCPYCGEPSSLEVRDPSRPRSYTRG
;
A
#
# COMPACT_ATOMS: atom_id res chain seq x y z
N MET A 1 4.68 -18.93 7.94
CA MET A 1 4.27 -17.84 7.01
C MET A 1 3.06 -18.26 6.19
N HIS A 2 1.96 -17.50 6.23
CA HIS A 2 0.76 -17.84 5.44
C HIS A 2 0.91 -17.43 3.97
N ARG A 3 0.45 -18.30 3.07
CA ARG A 3 0.46 -18.09 1.61
C ARG A 3 -0.95 -17.79 1.10
N PHE A 4 -1.04 -17.11 -0.04
CA PHE A 4 -2.32 -16.78 -0.65
C PHE A 4 -2.86 -17.94 -1.48
N PRO A 5 -4.18 -18.17 -1.48
CA PRO A 5 -4.79 -19.23 -2.29
C PRO A 5 -4.79 -18.91 -3.79
N SER A 6 -4.68 -17.63 -4.18
CA SER A 6 -4.78 -17.22 -5.59
C SER A 6 -3.73 -16.18 -6.00
N ALA A 7 -3.20 -16.34 -7.21
CA ALA A 7 -2.29 -15.37 -7.83
C ALA A 7 -2.96 -14.00 -8.06
N ALA A 8 -4.28 -14.00 -8.28
CA ALA A 8 -5.06 -12.77 -8.45
C ALA A 8 -5.04 -11.90 -7.18
N ALA A 9 -5.14 -12.50 -5.98
CA ALA A 9 -5.05 -11.76 -4.73
C ALA A 9 -3.67 -11.11 -4.54
N ILE A 10 -2.60 -11.83 -4.91
CA ILE A 10 -1.23 -11.33 -4.86
C ILE A 10 -1.04 -10.13 -5.80
N ARG A 11 -1.50 -10.25 -7.06
CA ARG A 11 -1.42 -9.15 -8.04
C ARG A 11 -2.14 -7.89 -7.54
N ARG A 12 -3.32 -8.04 -6.96
CA ARG A 12 -4.07 -6.90 -6.38
C ARG A 12 -3.31 -6.22 -5.23
N ILE A 13 -2.68 -6.99 -4.34
CA ILE A 13 -1.88 -6.43 -3.25
C ILE A 13 -0.67 -5.68 -3.80
N ARG A 14 0.05 -6.26 -4.77
CA ARG A 14 1.20 -5.61 -5.40
C ARG A 14 0.81 -4.32 -6.13
N LEU A 15 -0.27 -4.36 -6.90
CA LEU A 15 -0.81 -3.17 -7.58
C LEU A 15 -1.21 -2.08 -6.57
N ALA A 16 -1.96 -2.44 -5.53
CA ALA A 16 -2.36 -1.49 -4.50
C ALA A 16 -1.17 -0.93 -3.70
N ALA A 17 -0.14 -1.74 -3.45
CA ALA A 17 1.10 -1.34 -2.80
C ALA A 17 1.91 -0.38 -3.68
N LEU A 18 2.10 -0.71 -4.96
CA LEU A 18 2.77 0.15 -5.94
C LEU A 18 2.07 1.50 -6.03
N TRP A 19 0.74 1.48 -6.14
CA TRP A 19 -0.07 2.69 -6.18
C TRP A 19 0.08 3.55 -4.91
N LEU A 20 0.20 2.92 -3.74
CA LEU A 20 0.38 3.62 -2.47
C LEU A 20 1.73 4.32 -2.40
N VAL A 21 2.79 3.65 -2.84
CA VAL A 21 4.14 4.22 -2.88
C VAL A 21 4.21 5.35 -3.91
N LEU A 22 3.74 5.11 -5.13
CA LEU A 22 3.75 6.10 -6.21
C LEU A 22 3.01 7.38 -5.80
N LYS A 23 1.85 7.23 -5.17
CA LYS A 23 1.08 8.36 -4.66
C LYS A 23 1.77 9.11 -3.52
N CYS A 24 2.44 8.38 -2.63
CA CYS A 24 3.21 8.99 -1.54
C CYS A 24 4.33 9.90 -2.08
N LEU A 25 4.79 9.65 -3.32
CA LEU A 25 5.76 10.49 -4.04
C LEU A 25 5.09 11.58 -4.90
N MET A 26 3.98 11.26 -5.57
CA MET A 26 3.28 12.20 -6.46
C MET A 26 2.65 13.38 -5.71
N VAL A 27 2.08 13.16 -4.52
CA VAL A 27 1.43 14.23 -3.73
C VAL A 27 2.42 15.32 -3.29
N PRO A 28 3.59 15.03 -2.70
CA PRO A 28 4.56 16.07 -2.39
C PRO A 28 5.14 16.71 -3.65
N ALA A 29 5.31 15.95 -4.74
CA ALA A 29 5.79 16.49 -6.02
C ALA A 29 4.80 17.49 -6.63
N SER A 30 3.49 17.21 -6.62
CA SER A 30 2.47 18.13 -7.12
C SER A 30 2.36 19.38 -6.24
N ALA A 31 2.43 19.22 -4.92
CA ALA A 31 2.48 20.36 -4.00
C ALA A 31 3.72 21.24 -4.24
N ALA A 32 4.90 20.65 -4.43
CA ALA A 32 6.13 21.39 -4.73
C ALA A 32 6.03 22.17 -6.05
N LEU A 33 5.47 21.56 -7.10
CA LEU A 33 5.25 22.22 -8.40
C LEU A 33 4.25 23.37 -8.30
N LEU A 34 3.16 23.21 -7.54
CA LEU A 34 2.19 24.29 -7.31
C LEU A 34 2.82 25.46 -6.57
N VAL A 35 3.53 25.21 -5.48
CA VAL A 35 4.24 26.25 -4.72
C VAL A 35 5.25 26.97 -5.60
N HIS A 36 6.06 26.22 -6.36
CA HIS A 36 7.04 26.80 -7.28
C HIS A 36 6.39 27.63 -8.39
N GLY A 37 5.27 27.16 -8.95
CA GLY A 37 4.52 27.88 -10.00
C GLY A 37 3.91 29.20 -9.50
N ILE A 38 3.41 29.21 -8.26
CA ILE A 38 2.89 30.42 -7.61
C ILE A 38 4.01 31.43 -7.38
N VAL A 39 5.15 30.99 -6.86
CA VAL A 39 6.32 31.86 -6.61
C VAL A 39 6.88 32.45 -7.90
N MET A 40 6.88 31.68 -8.99
CA MET A 40 7.43 32.12 -10.29
C MET A 40 6.41 32.85 -11.19
N HIS A 41 5.17 33.07 -10.73
CA HIS A 41 4.08 33.71 -11.48
C HIS A 41 3.81 33.12 -12.89
N LYS A 42 4.17 31.86 -13.13
CA LYS A 42 3.95 31.18 -14.43
C LYS A 42 2.59 30.48 -14.45
N ILE A 43 1.56 31.18 -14.93
CA ILE A 43 0.19 30.66 -15.09
C ILE A 43 0.11 29.26 -15.76
N PRO A 44 0.87 28.92 -16.82
CA PRO A 44 0.78 27.57 -17.40
C PRO A 44 1.24 26.46 -16.43
N MET A 45 2.21 26.73 -15.55
CA MET A 45 2.65 25.75 -14.54
C MET A 45 1.60 25.54 -13.46
N VAL A 46 0.82 26.57 -13.12
CA VAL A 46 -0.27 26.49 -12.14
C VAL A 46 -1.39 25.60 -12.66
N HIS A 47 -1.79 25.72 -13.93
CA HIS A 47 -2.82 24.85 -14.52
C HIS A 47 -2.39 23.38 -14.60
N ILE A 48 -1.13 23.12 -14.98
CA ILE A 48 -0.58 21.75 -14.98
C ILE A 48 -0.56 21.19 -13.55
N GLY A 49 -0.11 21.97 -12.58
CA GLY A 49 -0.10 21.57 -11.17
C GLY A 49 -1.50 21.26 -10.64
N LEU A 50 -2.51 22.07 -11.00
CA LEU A 50 -3.90 21.87 -10.60
C LEU A 50 -4.50 20.63 -11.26
N GLY A 51 -4.24 20.41 -12.55
CA GLY A 51 -4.67 19.20 -13.26
C GLY A 51 -4.06 17.94 -12.65
N LEU A 52 -2.77 17.97 -12.32
CA LEU A 52 -2.08 16.87 -11.66
C LEU A 52 -2.63 16.61 -10.25
N ALA A 53 -2.94 17.67 -9.51
CA ALA A 53 -3.57 17.57 -8.20
C ALA A 53 -4.96 16.93 -8.29
N ALA A 54 -5.81 17.39 -9.20
CA ALA A 54 -7.14 16.81 -9.42
C ALA A 54 -7.08 15.34 -9.84
N ALA A 55 -6.22 15.00 -10.80
CA ALA A 55 -6.00 13.61 -11.23
C ALA A 55 -5.51 12.75 -10.06
N SER A 56 -4.57 13.24 -9.25
CA SER A 56 -4.07 12.51 -8.07
C SER A 56 -5.19 12.21 -7.07
N LEU A 57 -6.18 13.10 -6.95
CA LEU A 57 -7.32 12.97 -6.05
C LEU A 57 -8.32 11.90 -6.53
N VAL A 58 -8.57 11.82 -7.85
CA VAL A 58 -9.37 10.75 -8.45
C VAL A 58 -8.68 9.40 -8.28
N LEU A 59 -7.38 9.34 -8.57
CA LEU A 59 -6.59 8.11 -8.40
C LEU A 59 -6.51 7.68 -6.93
N GLN A 60 -6.51 8.64 -5.99
CA GLN A 60 -6.58 8.38 -4.56
C GLN A 60 -7.91 7.69 -4.18
N LEU A 61 -9.04 8.13 -4.72
CA LEU A 61 -10.35 7.51 -4.44
C LEU A 61 -10.39 6.07 -4.96
N LEU A 62 -9.97 5.86 -6.21
CA LEU A 62 -9.86 4.52 -6.80
C LEU A 62 -8.95 3.61 -5.95
N GLN A 63 -7.82 4.14 -5.50
CA GLN A 63 -6.91 3.38 -4.65
C GLN A 63 -7.57 2.94 -3.34
N VAL A 64 -8.36 3.80 -2.70
CA VAL A 64 -9.07 3.44 -1.45
C VAL A 64 -10.03 2.27 -1.70
N LEU A 65 -10.74 2.27 -2.84
CA LEU A 65 -11.61 1.17 -3.25
C LEU A 65 -10.84 -0.14 -3.48
N PHE A 66 -9.70 -0.08 -4.17
CA PHE A 66 -8.85 -1.27 -4.38
C PHE A 66 -8.20 -1.76 -3.09
N ALA A 67 -7.72 -0.85 -2.23
CA ALA A 67 -7.12 -1.16 -0.95
C ALA A 67 -8.10 -1.86 0.00
N ALA A 68 -9.39 -1.51 -0.07
CA ALA A 68 -10.44 -2.17 0.69
C ALA A 68 -10.58 -3.66 0.35
N ARG A 69 -10.16 -4.09 -0.86
CA ARG A 69 -10.20 -5.49 -1.31
C ARG A 69 -8.89 -6.27 -1.08
N THR A 70 -7.91 -5.69 -0.39
CA THR A 70 -6.62 -6.33 -0.09
C THR A 70 -6.59 -6.97 1.29
N PHE A 71 -7.06 -8.21 1.40
CA PHE A 71 -7.23 -8.89 2.69
C PHE A 71 -6.01 -9.72 3.11
N CYS A 72 -5.77 -9.80 4.42
CA CYS A 72 -4.88 -10.82 4.98
C CYS A 72 -5.57 -12.21 4.90
N PRO A 73 -4.87 -13.29 4.51
CA PRO A 73 -5.47 -14.62 4.41
C PRO A 73 -5.92 -15.19 5.77
N LEU A 74 -5.39 -14.68 6.88
CA LEU A 74 -5.68 -15.16 8.22
C LEU A 74 -6.82 -14.39 8.87
N CYS A 75 -6.62 -13.08 9.12
CA CYS A 75 -7.59 -12.26 9.82
C CYS A 75 -8.63 -11.59 8.90
N ARG A 76 -8.56 -11.84 7.58
CA ARG A 76 -9.40 -11.22 6.54
C ARG A 76 -9.52 -9.70 6.62
N THR A 77 -8.59 -9.05 7.31
CA THR A 77 -8.61 -7.62 7.54
C THR A 77 -7.87 -6.94 6.39
N PRO A 78 -8.40 -5.84 5.82
CA PRO A 78 -7.74 -5.16 4.72
C PRO A 78 -6.44 -4.51 5.21
N VAL A 79 -5.31 -4.92 4.63
CA VAL A 79 -3.98 -4.56 5.13
C VAL A 79 -3.57 -3.16 4.69
N LEU A 80 -4.04 -2.72 3.51
CA LEU A 80 -3.75 -1.39 2.94
C LEU A 80 -4.89 -0.37 3.19
N ALA A 81 -6.01 -0.77 3.78
CA ALA A 81 -7.10 0.16 4.11
C ALA A 81 -6.96 0.77 5.52
N LYS A 82 -7.62 1.90 5.76
CA LYS A 82 -7.75 2.46 7.12
C LYS A 82 -8.78 1.64 7.86
N LYS A 83 -8.39 1.03 8.98
CA LYS A 83 -9.32 0.49 9.96
C LYS A 83 -8.96 0.99 11.35
N TYR A 84 -9.98 1.12 12.19
CA TYR A 84 -9.87 1.50 13.59
C TYR A 84 -9.60 0.30 14.52
N CYS A 85 -9.23 -0.86 13.97
CA CYS A 85 -8.84 -2.01 14.76
C CYS A 85 -7.53 -1.72 15.53
N ARG A 86 -7.42 -2.25 16.76
CA ARG A 86 -6.18 -2.23 17.52
C ARG A 86 -5.07 -2.89 16.69
N LYS A 87 -3.95 -2.18 16.57
CA LYS A 87 -2.76 -2.67 15.89
C LYS A 87 -1.93 -3.49 16.87
N HIS A 88 -1.24 -4.48 16.36
CA HIS A 88 -0.36 -5.31 17.16
C HIS A 88 0.79 -4.48 17.74
N ARG A 89 1.18 -4.70 19.01
CA ARG A 89 2.22 -3.91 19.70
C ARG A 89 3.58 -3.94 18.99
N SER A 90 3.89 -5.03 18.29
CA SER A 90 5.14 -5.19 17.54
C SER A 90 5.08 -4.67 16.10
N ALA A 91 3.93 -4.16 15.66
CA ALA A 91 3.80 -3.57 14.33
C ALA A 91 4.52 -2.23 14.30
N ARG A 92 5.71 -2.19 13.69
CA ARG A 92 6.44 -0.94 13.50
C ARG A 92 5.90 -0.19 12.27
N PRO A 93 5.68 1.13 12.32
CA PRO A 93 5.37 1.92 11.12
C PRO A 93 6.63 2.16 10.26
N LEU A 94 6.44 2.66 9.04
CA LEU A 94 7.49 3.26 8.20
C LEU A 94 7.02 4.68 7.85
N PHE A 95 7.83 5.70 8.15
CA PHE A 95 7.41 7.12 8.06
C PHE A 95 6.06 7.38 8.76
N GLY A 96 5.85 6.84 9.96
CA GLY A 96 4.58 6.97 10.71
C GLY A 96 3.39 6.16 10.14
N SER A 97 3.53 5.49 8.99
CA SER A 97 2.47 4.71 8.36
C SER A 97 2.79 3.21 8.30
N HIS A 98 1.94 2.38 8.91
CA HIS A 98 2.07 0.91 8.79
C HIS A 98 1.76 0.42 7.38
N ARG A 99 0.93 1.15 6.62
CA ARG A 99 0.57 0.78 5.26
C ARG A 99 1.75 0.93 4.32
N LEU A 100 2.53 1.99 4.50
CA LEU A 100 3.73 2.22 3.70
C LEU A 100 4.75 1.11 3.96
N ARG A 101 4.91 0.70 5.22
CA ARG A 101 5.77 -0.45 5.56
C ARG A 101 5.32 -1.72 4.86
N VAL A 102 4.03 -2.04 4.93
CA VAL A 102 3.47 -3.22 4.28
C VAL A 102 3.65 -3.14 2.77
N ALA A 103 3.37 -1.99 2.16
CA ALA A 103 3.51 -1.78 0.72
C ALA A 103 4.97 -1.94 0.28
N ALA A 104 5.91 -1.29 0.97
CA ALA A 104 7.33 -1.39 0.70
C ALA A 104 7.85 -2.83 0.86
N ALA A 105 7.50 -3.51 1.97
CA ALA A 105 7.92 -4.89 2.19
C ALA A 105 7.32 -5.86 1.16
N SER A 106 6.06 -5.63 0.76
CA SER A 106 5.37 -6.38 -0.28
C SER A 106 6.04 -6.28 -1.64
N LEU A 107 6.58 -5.10 -1.97
CA LEU A 107 7.28 -4.83 -3.23
C LEU A 107 8.73 -5.30 -3.20
N ALA A 108 9.46 -5.00 -2.12
CA ALA A 108 10.89 -5.27 -2.01
C ALA A 108 11.21 -6.75 -1.72
N THR A 109 10.44 -7.38 -0.83
CA THR A 109 10.75 -8.74 -0.35
C THR A 109 9.67 -9.77 -0.69
N GLY A 110 8.52 -9.33 -1.22
CA GLY A 110 7.37 -10.20 -1.42
C GLY A 110 6.78 -10.76 -0.13
N LYS A 111 7.20 -10.25 1.04
CA LYS A 111 6.79 -10.73 2.36
C LYS A 111 6.40 -9.53 3.20
N PHE A 112 5.36 -9.67 4.01
CA PHE A 112 4.96 -8.61 4.94
C PHE A 112 4.39 -9.20 6.22
N ARG A 113 4.47 -8.45 7.32
CA ARG A 113 3.81 -8.80 8.58
C ARG A 113 2.52 -8.01 8.69
N CYS A 114 1.40 -8.67 8.95
CA CYS A 114 0.13 -7.97 9.11
C CYS A 114 0.19 -7.05 10.34
N PRO A 115 -0.18 -5.75 10.23
CA PRO A 115 -0.14 -4.83 11.37
C PRO A 115 -1.26 -5.10 12.39
N TYR A 116 -2.26 -5.91 12.02
CA TYR A 116 -3.40 -6.25 12.89
C TYR A 116 -3.17 -7.57 13.64
N CYS A 117 -3.03 -8.70 12.92
CA CYS A 117 -2.81 -10.00 13.57
C CYS A 117 -1.35 -10.29 13.92
N GLY A 118 -0.39 -9.50 13.46
CA GLY A 118 1.03 -9.71 13.76
C GLY A 118 1.69 -10.88 12.99
N GLU A 119 0.91 -11.66 12.25
CA GLU A 119 1.40 -12.86 11.56
C GLU A 119 2.11 -12.51 10.23
N PRO A 120 3.27 -13.12 9.93
CA PRO A 120 3.94 -12.97 8.64
C PRO A 120 3.20 -13.69 7.49
N SER A 121 2.96 -12.94 6.42
CA SER A 121 2.34 -13.40 5.18
C SER A 121 3.33 -13.28 4.01
N SER A 122 3.40 -14.33 3.18
CA SER A 122 4.18 -14.36 1.94
C SER A 122 3.26 -14.14 0.74
N LEU A 123 3.62 -13.24 -0.17
CA LEU A 123 2.94 -12.99 -1.43
C LEU A 123 3.33 -14.03 -2.48
N GLU A 124 3.13 -15.29 -2.12
CA GLU A 124 3.35 -16.47 -2.95
C GLU A 124 2.05 -17.28 -3.01
N VAL A 125 1.80 -17.89 -4.17
CA VAL A 125 0.66 -18.81 -4.32
C VAL A 125 0.96 -20.05 -3.51
N ARG A 126 -0.06 -20.54 -2.80
CA ARG A 126 0.03 -21.82 -2.11
C ARG A 126 0.17 -22.94 -3.15
N ASP A 127 1.38 -23.47 -3.27
CA ASP A 127 1.66 -24.68 -4.01
C ASP A 127 1.24 -25.91 -3.17
N PRO A 128 0.32 -26.77 -3.66
CA PRO A 128 -0.09 -28.00 -2.96
C PRO A 128 1.07 -28.99 -2.75
N SER A 129 2.09 -28.96 -3.62
CA SER A 129 3.23 -29.88 -3.58
C SER A 129 4.27 -29.53 -2.53
N ARG A 130 4.25 -28.31 -1.97
CA ARG A 130 5.20 -27.88 -0.93
C ARG A 130 4.68 -28.19 0.48
N PRO A 131 5.47 -28.84 1.34
CA PRO A 131 5.07 -29.11 2.71
C PRO A 131 4.77 -27.82 3.49
N ARG A 132 3.78 -27.88 4.38
CA ARG A 132 3.41 -26.76 5.26
C ARG A 132 4.59 -26.44 6.17
N SER A 133 5.33 -25.38 5.84
CA SER A 133 6.41 -24.86 6.68
C SER A 133 5.79 -24.16 7.88
N TYR A 134 5.51 -24.93 8.94
CA TYR A 134 5.03 -24.42 10.22
C TYR A 134 6.21 -23.76 10.94
N THR A 135 6.42 -22.48 10.66
CA THR A 135 7.40 -21.66 11.37
C THR A 135 6.71 -21.11 12.62
N ARG A 136 6.91 -21.77 13.78
CA ARG A 136 6.67 -21.16 15.10
C ARG A 136 7.67 -20.01 15.24
N GLY A 137 7.18 -18.78 15.38
CA GLY A 137 8.00 -17.60 15.63
C GLY A 137 7.23 -16.54 16.38
#